data_AF-A0A382F507-F1
#
_entry.id   AF-A0A382F507-F1
#
_cell.length_a   1.000
_cell.length_b   1.000
_cell.length_c   1.000
_cell.angle_alpha   90.00
_cell.angle_beta   90.00
_cell.angle_gamma   90.00
#
_symmetry.space_group_name_H-M   'P 1'
#
loop_
_entity.id
_entity.type
_entity.pdbx_description
1 polymer ?
#
loop_
_entity_poly.entity_id
_entity_poly.type
_entity_poly.pdbx_seq_one_letter_code
_entity_poly.pdbx_strand_id
1 'polypeptide(L)'
;MTEDNMGVSVGGGKFIYEVAEGWGELPDSYEWGQIGAVSVDSQDMVHMFTRTNHPVMTFDRDGKFISSWGEDVFGDAHGMYIDSDDNLFAVDRAGNKAMKFTKDRKMVFELGNNGQASDTGYTVDHKEVLRAAGPFNSPTDVAVSENGDFYISDGYGNCRIHKYSASGDLMFSWGEPGTG
;
A
#
# COMPACT_ATOMS: atom_id res chain seq x y z
N MET A 1 0.92 6.48 -45.53
CA MET A 1 -0.25 6.15 -44.70
C MET A 1 0.32 5.73 -43.37
N THR A 2 0.30 6.62 -42.40
CA THR A 2 0.73 6.33 -41.03
C THR A 2 -0.44 5.62 -40.36
N GLU A 3 -0.22 4.41 -39.87
CA GLU A 3 -1.18 3.73 -39.02
C GLU A 3 -1.41 4.60 -37.79
N ASP A 4 -2.63 5.11 -37.62
CA ASP A 4 -3.08 5.68 -36.36
C ASP A 4 -3.03 4.54 -35.34
N ASN A 5 -2.02 4.60 -34.47
CA ASN A 5 -1.90 3.70 -33.33
C ASN A 5 -3.00 4.11 -32.34
N MET A 6 -4.24 3.66 -32.59
CA MET A 6 -5.36 3.87 -31.68
C MET A 6 -5.09 3.07 -30.42
N GLY A 7 -4.47 3.73 -29.43
CA GLY A 7 -4.19 3.17 -28.12
C GLY A 7 -5.44 2.55 -27.51
N VAL A 8 -5.26 1.44 -26.79
CA VAL A 8 -6.37 0.72 -26.17
C VAL A 8 -7.06 1.65 -25.17
N SER A 9 -8.33 1.96 -25.40
CA SER A 9 -9.16 2.73 -24.47
C SER A 9 -9.98 1.79 -23.59
N VAL A 10 -10.05 2.07 -22.29
CA VAL A 10 -10.81 1.30 -21.30
C VAL A 10 -11.72 2.23 -20.47
N GLY A 11 -12.82 1.69 -19.94
CA GLY A 11 -13.75 2.43 -19.09
C GLY A 11 -15.08 2.78 -19.76
N GLY A 12 -15.79 3.77 -19.22
CA GLY A 12 -17.12 4.14 -19.70
C GLY A 12 -17.71 5.37 -19.00
N GLY A 13 -18.67 6.03 -19.65
CA GLY A 13 -19.27 7.26 -19.15
C GLY A 13 -18.25 8.41 -19.11
N LYS A 14 -18.07 9.01 -17.93
CA LYS A 14 -17.10 10.12 -17.72
C LYS A 14 -15.67 9.66 -17.47
N PHE A 15 -15.47 8.35 -17.25
CA PHE A 15 -14.18 7.78 -16.87
C PHE A 15 -13.71 6.85 -17.98
N ILE A 16 -13.12 7.45 -19.01
CA ILE A 16 -12.49 6.77 -20.13
C ILE A 16 -10.99 7.04 -20.00
N TYR A 17 -10.21 5.97 -20.09
CA TYR A 17 -8.76 5.98 -19.90
C TYR A 17 -8.09 5.38 -21.13
N GLU A 18 -6.89 5.85 -21.43
CA GLU A 18 -6.04 5.29 -22.49
C GLU A 18 -4.88 4.53 -21.83
N VAL A 19 -4.52 3.39 -22.40
CA VAL A 19 -3.34 2.65 -21.98
C VAL A 19 -2.09 3.44 -22.36
N ALA A 20 -1.29 3.80 -21.36
CA ALA A 20 0.04 4.37 -21.55
C ALA A 20 1.07 3.23 -21.71
N GLU A 21 1.17 2.68 -22.92
CA GLU A 21 2.14 1.62 -23.21
C GLU A 21 3.58 2.10 -23.02
N GLY A 22 4.42 1.30 -22.37
CA GLY A 22 5.82 1.64 -22.11
C GLY A 22 6.04 2.69 -21.02
N TRP A 23 5.00 3.11 -20.31
CA TRP A 23 5.12 4.02 -19.18
C TRP A 23 5.90 3.37 -18.03
N GLY A 24 6.90 4.10 -17.50
CA GLY A 24 7.79 3.63 -16.44
C GLY A 24 9.16 3.18 -16.99
N GLU A 25 10.14 4.06 -16.88
CA GLU A 25 11.53 3.80 -17.27
C GLU A 25 12.37 3.51 -16.03
N LEU A 26 12.74 2.24 -15.82
CA LEU A 26 13.65 1.87 -14.74
C LEU A 26 15.11 2.20 -15.08
N PRO A 27 15.94 2.55 -14.09
CA PRO A 27 17.39 2.52 -14.25
C PRO A 27 17.88 1.13 -14.70
N ASP A 28 18.94 1.06 -15.50
CA ASP A 28 19.50 -0.22 -16.03
C ASP A 28 19.84 -1.28 -14.96
N SER A 29 20.08 -0.84 -13.72
CA SER A 29 20.43 -1.72 -12.60
C SER A 29 19.21 -2.25 -11.83
N TYR A 30 18.00 -1.80 -12.19
CA TYR A 30 16.75 -2.13 -11.51
C TYR A 30 15.96 -3.12 -12.36
N GLU A 31 15.12 -3.91 -11.72
CA GLU A 31 14.23 -4.85 -12.39
C GLU A 31 12.80 -4.66 -11.87
N TRP A 32 11.82 -4.84 -12.76
CA TRP A 32 10.42 -4.89 -12.35
C TRP A 32 10.15 -6.11 -11.48
N GLY A 33 9.35 -5.92 -10.45
CA GLY A 33 8.83 -6.98 -9.60
C GLY A 33 7.33 -6.83 -9.35
N GLN A 34 6.83 -7.53 -8.34
CA GLN A 34 5.44 -7.37 -7.93
C GLN A 34 5.22 -5.96 -7.37
N ILE A 35 4.14 -5.32 -7.80
CA ILE A 35 3.71 -4.00 -7.34
C ILE A 35 2.51 -4.23 -6.42
N GLY A 36 2.69 -3.92 -5.13
CA GLY A 36 1.63 -4.05 -4.13
C GLY A 36 0.62 -2.90 -4.24
N ALA A 37 1.12 -1.68 -4.44
CA ALA A 37 0.27 -0.49 -4.52
C ALA A 37 0.88 0.60 -5.41
N VAL A 38 0.03 1.53 -5.85
CA VAL A 38 0.41 2.76 -6.55
C VAL A 38 -0.35 3.93 -5.91
N SER A 39 0.31 5.07 -5.79
CA SER A 39 -0.30 6.31 -5.31
C SER A 39 0.26 7.50 -6.05
N VAL A 40 -0.48 8.59 -6.11
CA VAL A 40 -0.06 9.84 -6.75
C VAL A 40 -0.07 10.95 -5.72
N ASP A 41 0.97 11.78 -5.69
CA ASP A 41 1.07 12.93 -4.79
C ASP A 41 0.50 14.22 -5.41
N SER A 42 0.54 15.32 -4.66
CA SER A 42 0.01 16.62 -5.10
C SER A 42 0.75 17.24 -6.30
N GLN A 43 1.89 16.67 -6.71
CA GLN A 43 2.72 17.13 -7.82
C GLN A 43 2.61 16.21 -9.06
N ASP A 44 1.58 15.35 -9.12
CA ASP A 44 1.41 14.32 -10.16
C ASP A 44 2.57 13.30 -10.23
N MET A 45 3.34 13.14 -9.14
CA MET A 45 4.37 12.10 -9.09
C MET A 45 3.73 10.76 -8.75
N VAL A 46 4.09 9.72 -9.49
CA VAL A 46 3.59 8.36 -9.30
C VAL A 46 4.55 7.60 -8.41
N HIS A 47 4.07 7.18 -7.24
CA HIS A 47 4.79 6.36 -6.28
C HIS A 47 4.31 4.93 -6.40
N MET A 48 5.24 4.01 -6.60
CA MET A 48 4.99 2.58 -6.69
C MET A 48 5.57 1.90 -5.46
N PHE A 49 4.76 1.06 -4.81
CA PHE A 49 5.19 0.24 -3.69
C PHE A 49 5.41 -1.19 -4.18
N THR A 50 6.68 -1.58 -4.30
CA THR A 50 7.14 -2.79 -4.97
C THR A 50 7.73 -3.79 -3.97
N ARG A 51 7.73 -5.07 -4.35
CA ARG A 51 8.37 -6.16 -3.61
C ARG A 51 9.74 -6.51 -4.22
N THR A 52 10.49 -5.47 -4.57
CA THR A 52 11.86 -5.56 -5.07
C THR A 52 12.85 -5.12 -3.99
N ASN A 53 14.14 -5.07 -4.32
CA ASN A 53 15.15 -4.45 -3.45
C ASN A 53 15.01 -2.90 -3.38
N HIS A 54 14.02 -2.32 -4.06
CA HIS A 54 13.71 -0.88 -4.04
C HIS A 54 12.21 -0.70 -3.73
N PRO A 55 11.83 -0.73 -2.44
CA PRO A 55 10.43 -0.86 -2.07
C PRO A 55 9.56 0.29 -2.54
N VAL A 56 10.00 1.54 -2.42
CA VAL A 56 9.27 2.69 -2.95
C VAL A 56 10.05 3.26 -4.13
N MET A 57 9.43 3.30 -5.30
CA MET A 57 9.97 3.97 -6.50
C MET A 57 9.06 5.12 -6.88
N THR A 58 9.62 6.29 -7.17
CA THR A 58 8.90 7.48 -7.62
C THR A 58 9.23 7.78 -9.07
N PHE A 59 8.20 8.03 -9.86
CA PHE A 59 8.27 8.44 -11.26
C PHE A 59 7.55 9.78 -11.43
N ASP A 60 7.94 10.56 -12.43
CA ASP A 60 7.09 11.67 -12.86
C ASP A 60 5.89 11.18 -13.68
N ARG A 61 5.01 12.11 -14.05
CA ARG A 61 3.81 11.83 -14.83
C ARG A 61 4.08 11.14 -16.18
N ASP A 62 5.25 11.36 -16.77
CA ASP A 62 5.63 10.77 -18.05
C ASP A 62 6.33 9.42 -17.89
N GLY A 63 6.50 8.95 -16.64
CA GLY A 63 7.06 7.64 -16.34
C GLY A 63 8.58 7.65 -16.22
N LYS A 64 9.23 8.82 -16.16
CA LYS A 64 10.65 8.89 -15.93
C LYS A 64 10.95 8.63 -14.45
N PHE A 65 11.92 7.76 -14.16
CA PHE A 65 12.35 7.50 -12.79
C PHE A 65 12.98 8.74 -12.13
N ILE A 66 12.61 8.97 -10.87
CA ILE A 66 13.02 10.14 -10.09
C ILE A 66 13.85 9.73 -8.89
N SER A 67 13.37 8.78 -8.10
CA SER A 67 14.09 8.28 -6.93
C SER A 67 13.52 6.98 -6.40
N SER A 68 14.27 6.32 -5.54
CA SER A 68 13.81 5.19 -4.73
C SER A 68 14.16 5.41 -3.26
N TRP A 69 13.48 4.67 -2.38
CA TRP A 69 13.82 4.52 -0.96
C TRP A 69 13.07 3.35 -0.31
N GLY A 70 13.34 3.13 0.97
CA GLY A 70 12.61 2.17 1.80
C GLY A 70 13.32 0.84 1.96
N GLU A 71 14.53 0.72 1.42
CA GLU A 71 15.46 -0.37 1.71
C GLU A 71 15.61 -0.52 3.23
N ASP A 72 15.56 -1.77 3.71
CA ASP A 72 15.59 -2.16 5.13
C ASP A 72 14.43 -1.64 6.00
N VAL A 73 13.50 -0.85 5.44
CA VAL A 73 12.29 -0.37 6.14
C VAL A 73 11.11 -1.31 5.89
N PHE A 74 10.95 -1.76 4.65
CA PHE A 74 9.82 -2.56 4.21
C PHE A 74 10.25 -3.98 3.84
N GLY A 75 9.49 -4.98 4.31
CA GLY A 75 9.71 -6.40 4.00
C GLY A 75 8.82 -6.93 2.88
N ASP A 76 7.53 -6.56 2.86
CA ASP A 76 6.58 -7.05 1.85
C ASP A 76 5.48 -6.01 1.58
N ALA A 77 5.71 -5.19 0.55
CA ALA A 77 4.82 -4.13 0.12
C ALA A 77 3.40 -4.63 -0.21
N HIS A 78 2.38 -3.99 0.38
CA HIS A 78 0.99 -4.33 0.10
C HIS A 78 0.10 -3.11 -0.16
N GLY A 79 -0.11 -2.24 0.83
CA GLY A 79 -0.98 -1.08 0.71
C GLY A 79 -0.19 0.22 0.75
N MET A 80 -0.61 1.23 -0.01
CA MET A 80 -0.03 2.57 0.04
C MET A 80 -1.09 3.62 -0.24
N TYR A 81 -1.01 4.73 0.48
CA TYR A 81 -1.85 5.90 0.30
C TYR A 81 -1.04 7.16 0.54
N ILE A 82 -1.27 8.21 -0.24
CA ILE A 82 -0.67 9.53 -0.04
C ILE A 82 -1.77 10.51 0.33
N ASP A 83 -1.64 11.18 1.48
CA ASP A 83 -2.61 12.19 1.93
C ASP A 83 -2.40 13.56 1.26
N SER A 84 -3.32 14.50 1.53
CA SER A 84 -3.29 15.84 0.92
C SER A 84 -2.08 16.69 1.32
N ASP A 85 -1.34 16.29 2.35
CA ASP A 85 -0.11 16.94 2.80
C ASP A 85 1.15 16.22 2.25
N ASP A 86 0.97 15.31 1.28
CA ASP A 86 1.98 14.42 0.71
C ASP A 86 2.64 13.49 1.75
N ASN A 87 1.95 13.15 2.84
CA ASN A 87 2.43 12.10 3.73
C ASN A 87 2.08 10.73 3.16
N LEU A 88 3.03 9.81 3.23
CA LEU A 88 2.88 8.45 2.74
C LEU A 88 2.49 7.52 3.88
N PHE A 89 1.33 6.88 3.74
CA PHE A 89 0.93 5.73 4.52
C PHE A 89 1.31 4.46 3.77
N ALA A 90 1.91 3.50 4.47
CA ALA A 90 2.32 2.22 3.91
C ALA A 90 1.90 1.06 4.82
N VAL A 91 1.42 -0.02 4.22
CA VAL A 91 1.08 -1.27 4.89
C VAL A 91 2.03 -2.36 4.42
N ASP A 92 2.85 -2.87 5.35
CA ASP A 92 3.81 -3.95 5.13
C ASP A 92 3.23 -5.25 5.68
N ARG A 93 2.88 -6.16 4.76
CA ARG A 93 2.14 -7.38 5.08
C ARG A 93 2.98 -8.33 5.93
N ALA A 94 4.17 -8.69 5.46
CA ALA A 94 5.04 -9.62 6.17
C ALA A 94 5.62 -8.99 7.44
N GLY A 95 5.83 -7.67 7.43
CA GLY A 95 6.23 -6.91 8.61
C GLY A 95 5.12 -6.73 9.65
N ASN A 96 3.88 -7.18 9.42
CA ASN A 96 2.75 -7.01 10.34
C ASN A 96 2.64 -5.57 10.89
N LYS A 97 2.83 -4.59 10.02
CA LYS A 97 2.93 -3.19 10.43
C LYS A 97 2.35 -2.24 9.40
N ALA A 98 1.93 -1.08 9.89
CA ALA A 98 1.56 0.06 9.06
C ALA A 98 2.32 1.28 9.54
N MET A 99 2.77 2.13 8.62
CA MET A 99 3.62 3.27 8.92
C MET A 99 3.10 4.51 8.22
N LYS A 100 3.39 5.68 8.81
CA LYS A 100 3.23 6.98 8.15
C LYS A 100 4.57 7.68 8.06
N PHE A 101 4.85 8.28 6.93
CA PHE A 101 6.03 9.09 6.66
C PHE A 101 5.63 10.47 6.16
N THR A 102 6.36 11.50 6.56
CA THR A 102 6.26 12.81 5.91
C THR A 102 6.75 12.73 4.46
N LYS A 103 6.43 13.73 3.62
CA LYS A 103 7.01 13.86 2.27
C LYS A 103 8.56 13.81 2.23
N ASP A 104 9.21 14.26 3.30
CA ASP A 104 10.67 14.22 3.46
C ASP A 104 11.18 12.86 3.99
N ARG A 105 10.34 11.81 3.95
CA ARG A 105 10.64 10.41 4.35
C ARG A 105 10.97 10.23 5.83
N LYS A 106 10.62 11.19 6.69
CA LYS A 106 10.71 11.04 8.14
C LYS A 106 9.52 10.23 8.64
N MET A 107 9.78 9.15 9.37
CA MET A 107 8.73 8.36 10.00
C MET A 107 7.99 9.20 11.05
N VAL A 108 6.67 9.23 10.95
CA VAL A 108 5.77 9.89 11.91
C VAL A 108 5.34 8.88 12.97
N PHE A 109 4.90 7.70 12.55
CA PHE A 109 4.57 6.58 13.43
C PHE A 109 4.76 5.23 12.72
N GLU A 110 4.91 4.19 13.53
CA GLU A 110 4.78 2.79 13.14
C GLU A 110 3.71 2.15 14.06
N LEU A 111 2.77 1.44 13.44
CA LEU A 111 1.72 0.68 14.09
C LEU A 111 2.00 -0.80 13.92
N GLY A 112 1.65 -1.58 14.94
CA GLY A 112 1.89 -3.03 14.96
C GLY A 112 2.51 -3.44 16.29
N ASN A 113 3.02 -4.67 16.34
CA ASN A 113 3.74 -5.19 17.51
C ASN A 113 5.19 -5.51 17.13
N ASN A 114 5.92 -4.50 16.62
CA ASN A 114 7.33 -4.62 16.21
C ASN A 114 7.60 -5.82 15.29
N GLY A 115 6.81 -6.00 14.23
CA GLY A 115 6.97 -7.12 13.32
C GLY A 115 6.17 -8.37 13.68
N GLN A 116 5.72 -8.50 14.93
CA GLN A 116 5.06 -9.72 15.40
C GLN A 116 3.58 -9.76 15.01
N ALA A 117 3.20 -10.82 14.30
CA ALA A 117 1.81 -11.14 14.03
C ALA A 117 1.02 -11.43 15.32
N SER A 118 -0.22 -10.98 15.34
CA SER A 118 -1.17 -11.28 16.41
C SER A 118 -1.58 -12.77 16.34
N ASP A 119 -1.79 -13.41 17.48
CA ASP A 119 -2.26 -14.81 17.52
C ASP A 119 -3.73 -14.92 17.13
N THR A 120 -3.96 -15.09 15.84
CA THR A 120 -5.28 -15.35 15.25
C THR A 120 -5.53 -16.84 15.05
N GLY A 121 -4.57 -17.70 15.39
CA GLY A 121 -4.57 -19.12 15.02
C GLY A 121 -4.39 -19.36 13.52
N TYR A 122 -3.97 -18.36 12.75
CA TYR A 122 -3.78 -18.50 11.29
C TYR A 122 -2.76 -19.56 10.93
N THR A 123 -3.11 -20.43 9.98
CA THR A 123 -2.20 -21.41 9.38
C THR A 123 -2.12 -21.23 7.87
N VAL A 124 -0.91 -21.27 7.31
CA VAL A 124 -0.71 -21.09 5.86
C VAL A 124 -1.32 -22.25 5.05
N ASP A 125 -1.31 -23.46 5.62
CA ASP A 125 -1.77 -24.68 4.95
C ASP A 125 -3.28 -24.67 4.69
N HIS A 126 -4.06 -24.20 5.66
CA HIS A 126 -5.52 -24.20 5.60
C HIS A 126 -6.12 -22.81 5.34
N LYS A 127 -5.30 -21.75 5.45
CA LYS A 127 -5.74 -20.35 5.39
C LYS A 127 -6.93 -20.05 6.31
N GLU A 128 -6.93 -20.72 7.46
CA GLU A 128 -8.01 -20.66 8.43
C GLU A 128 -7.63 -19.69 9.54
N VAL A 129 -8.53 -18.77 9.88
CA VAL A 129 -8.37 -17.83 11.00
C VAL A 129 -9.30 -18.31 12.12
N LEU A 130 -8.74 -18.72 13.25
CA LEU A 130 -9.51 -19.30 14.35
C LEU A 130 -10.15 -18.25 15.26
N ARG A 131 -9.56 -17.05 15.33
CA ARG A 131 -10.01 -15.95 16.19
C ARG A 131 -9.52 -14.62 15.66
N ALA A 132 -10.31 -13.58 15.91
CA ALA A 132 -9.88 -12.21 15.69
C ALA A 132 -8.86 -11.79 16.77
N ALA A 133 -7.77 -11.15 16.39
CA ALA A 133 -6.78 -10.56 17.29
C ALA A 133 -6.35 -9.17 16.79
N GLY A 134 -5.43 -8.50 17.47
CA GLY A 134 -4.92 -7.22 16.99
C GLY A 134 -3.60 -6.79 17.66
N PRO A 135 -2.89 -5.80 17.07
CA PRO A 135 -3.36 -4.99 15.95
C PRO A 135 -3.30 -5.70 14.59
N PHE A 136 -2.26 -6.46 14.25
CA PHE A 136 -2.12 -6.98 12.88
C PHE A 136 -1.73 -8.46 12.80
N ASN A 137 -2.24 -9.17 11.80
CA ASN A 137 -1.67 -10.40 11.26
C ASN A 137 -1.84 -10.41 9.73
N SER A 138 -0.78 -10.01 9.04
CA SER A 138 -0.73 -9.81 7.60
C SER A 138 -1.73 -8.75 7.09
N PRO A 139 -1.54 -7.47 7.48
CA PRO A 139 -2.40 -6.37 7.07
C PRO A 139 -2.24 -6.09 5.58
N THR A 140 -3.28 -5.50 4.98
CA THR A 140 -3.38 -5.38 3.52
C THR A 140 -3.40 -3.94 3.02
N ASP A 141 -4.28 -3.09 3.51
CA ASP A 141 -4.49 -1.79 2.89
C ASP A 141 -4.92 -0.73 3.89
N VAL A 142 -4.81 0.53 3.47
CA VAL A 142 -5.11 1.71 4.28
C VAL A 142 -6.03 2.67 3.52
N ALA A 143 -7.05 3.17 4.20
CA ALA A 143 -7.92 4.23 3.72
C ALA A 143 -7.97 5.36 4.74
N VAL A 144 -7.70 6.60 4.31
CA VAL A 144 -7.65 7.78 5.17
C VAL A 144 -8.88 8.65 4.89
N SER A 145 -9.48 9.18 5.95
CA SER A 145 -10.62 10.09 5.87
C SER A 145 -10.19 11.55 5.97
N GLU A 146 -11.08 12.48 5.63
CA GLU A 146 -10.78 13.92 5.56
C GLU A 146 -10.25 14.53 6.87
N ASN A 147 -10.63 13.98 8.03
CA ASN A 147 -10.14 14.45 9.33
C ASN A 147 -8.79 13.82 9.73
N GLY A 148 -8.20 12.99 8.86
CA GLY A 148 -6.96 12.26 9.09
C GLY A 148 -7.12 10.93 9.84
N ASP A 149 -8.30 10.61 10.38
CA ASP A 149 -8.57 9.25 10.89
C ASP A 149 -8.43 8.26 9.73
N PHE A 150 -8.00 7.05 10.03
CA PHE A 150 -7.73 6.06 8.99
C PHE A 150 -8.14 4.66 9.41
N TYR A 151 -8.31 3.82 8.40
CA TYR A 151 -8.72 2.43 8.52
C TYR A 151 -7.67 1.55 7.89
N ILE A 152 -7.32 0.46 8.57
CA ILE A 152 -6.43 -0.57 8.04
C ILE A 152 -7.21 -1.86 7.94
N SER A 153 -7.21 -2.48 6.76
CA SER A 153 -7.73 -3.83 6.58
C SER A 153 -6.66 -4.86 6.95
N ASP A 154 -7.05 -5.84 7.77
CA ASP A 154 -6.20 -6.92 8.24
C ASP A 154 -6.84 -8.27 7.90
N GLY A 155 -6.46 -8.81 6.74
CA GLY A 155 -7.29 -9.78 6.03
C GLY A 155 -6.61 -11.08 5.59
N TYR A 156 -5.28 -11.15 5.49
CA TYR A 156 -4.63 -12.42 5.10
C TYR A 156 -4.54 -13.40 6.26
N GLY A 157 -4.15 -12.90 7.44
CA GLY A 157 -4.00 -13.70 8.65
C GLY A 157 -5.00 -13.32 9.74
N ASN A 158 -5.94 -12.43 9.44
CA ASN A 158 -6.97 -11.97 10.37
C ASN A 158 -8.28 -11.74 9.61
N CYS A 159 -9.32 -11.30 10.33
CA CYS A 159 -10.62 -10.98 9.74
C CYS A 159 -11.11 -9.64 10.30
N ARG A 160 -10.26 -8.61 10.29
CA ARG A 160 -10.54 -7.34 10.97
C ARG A 160 -10.31 -6.11 10.12
N ILE A 161 -11.05 -5.07 10.45
CA ILE A 161 -10.72 -3.68 10.13
C ILE A 161 -10.39 -2.96 11.43
N HIS A 162 -9.31 -2.19 11.43
CA HIS A 162 -8.87 -1.37 12.54
C HIS A 162 -9.05 0.11 12.18
N LYS A 163 -9.79 0.87 13.00
CA LYS A 163 -9.85 2.33 12.89
C LYS A 163 -8.87 2.97 13.85
N TYR A 164 -8.06 3.88 13.34
CA TYR A 164 -7.13 4.70 14.09
C TYR A 164 -7.50 6.18 13.98
N SER A 165 -7.13 6.95 15.00
CA SER A 165 -7.16 8.41 14.95
C SER A 165 -6.04 8.93 14.05
N ALA A 166 -6.11 10.20 13.64
CA ALA A 166 -5.02 10.86 12.90
C ALA A 166 -3.65 10.81 13.59
N SER A 167 -3.61 10.67 14.92
CA SER A 167 -2.38 10.52 15.72
C SER A 167 -1.83 9.09 15.77
N GLY A 168 -2.56 8.11 15.23
CA GLY A 168 -2.17 6.70 15.25
C GLY A 168 -2.69 5.92 16.47
N ASP A 169 -3.63 6.49 17.25
CA ASP A 169 -4.24 5.79 18.38
C ASP A 169 -5.36 4.87 17.90
N LEU A 170 -5.36 3.60 18.33
CA LEU A 170 -6.42 2.67 17.98
C LEU A 170 -7.74 3.11 18.61
N MET A 171 -8.73 3.43 17.79
CA MET A 171 -10.06 3.86 18.24
C MET A 171 -10.98 2.67 18.48
N PHE A 172 -11.11 1.80 17.48
CA PHE A 172 -11.90 0.57 17.56
C PHE A 172 -11.53 -0.38 16.43
N SER A 173 -12.06 -1.60 16.49
CA SER A 173 -11.87 -2.60 15.44
C SER A 173 -13.10 -3.47 15.31
N TRP A 174 -13.42 -3.91 14.10
CA TRP A 174 -14.57 -4.79 13.85
C TRP A 174 -14.22 -5.89 12.84
N GLY A 175 -15.07 -6.91 12.78
CA GLY A 175 -14.84 -8.13 12.00
C GLY A 175 -14.35 -9.28 12.87
N GLU A 176 -14.76 -10.49 12.50
CA GLU A 176 -14.36 -11.76 13.08
C GLU A 176 -14.44 -12.88 12.03
N PRO A 177 -13.76 -14.01 12.21
CA PRO A 177 -13.92 -15.16 11.34
C PRO A 177 -15.37 -15.63 11.30
N GLY A 178 -15.89 -15.93 10.10
CA GLY A 178 -17.23 -16.48 9.92
C GLY A 178 -17.33 -17.93 10.36
N THR A 179 -18.53 -18.40 10.71
CA THR A 179 -18.78 -19.77 11.18
C THR A 179 -19.11 -20.78 10.07
N GLY A 180 -19.26 -20.31 8.82
CA GLY A 180 -19.86 -21.08 7.73
C GLY A 180 -21.38 -21.14 7.80
#